data_AF-A0A179GZS1-F1
#
_entry.id   AF-A0A179GZS1-F1
#
_cell.length_a   1.000
_cell.length_b   1.000
_cell.length_c   1.000
_cell.angle_alpha   90.00
_cell.angle_beta   90.00
_cell.angle_gamma   90.00
#
_symmetry.space_group_name_H-M   'P 1'
#
loop_
_entity.id
_entity.type
_entity.pdbx_description
1 polymer ?
#
loop_
_entity_poly.entity_id
_entity_poly.type
_entity_poly.pdbx_seq_one_letter_code
_entity_poly.pdbx_strand_id
1 'polypeptide(L)'
;MKSAAPIAAVLASAASTGWALVLPAADANRGCSNVSHDVLGNSFCREVEQITYTGLAHKGSYQAVTSMGDSADQCGRQSKEYNSSLGVFEEELSIHIRGPFKLNQMAVYNFGCVNETWHRVSYYNASTQEADNLVFLGNYGGQGSGEFDFVWGNSLSYINADATAGSETPEILADVEIPSNKEFTVFSGQKCNGACGFSRVEDVAYHGFGGGNKAFLFDFQMPLDNTTGFNADMPALWALNANIPRTAQYNKCSCWPTCGEFDIYEVLASGDSRCKSTFHAARRGGTSDYFARPSGHAIKIAVVFSAKAEAVSVRVLDYDTVFGHHFTDATVDGWLEGPVDRTAVSTFRVTE
;
A
#
# COMPACT_ATOMS: atom_id res chain seq x y z
N MET A 1 -37.99 -1.76 32.65
CA MET A 1 -36.72 -2.51 32.62
C MET A 1 -36.89 -3.68 31.65
N LYS A 2 -36.49 -3.50 30.39
CA LYS A 2 -36.36 -4.58 29.42
C LYS A 2 -34.92 -4.55 28.93
N SER A 3 -34.22 -5.63 29.22
CA SER A 3 -32.81 -5.87 28.92
C SER A 3 -32.58 -5.76 27.42
N ALA A 4 -31.64 -4.90 27.01
CA ALA A 4 -31.09 -4.91 25.66
C ALA A 4 -30.21 -6.16 25.52
N ALA A 5 -30.50 -6.99 24.52
CA ALA A 5 -29.61 -8.05 24.09
C ALA A 5 -28.49 -7.45 23.24
N PRO A 6 -27.26 -7.99 23.29
CA PRO A 6 -26.14 -7.43 22.55
C PRO A 6 -26.34 -7.66 21.05
N ILE A 7 -26.19 -6.58 20.27
CA ILE A 7 -26.14 -6.62 18.81
C ILE A 7 -24.85 -7.37 18.46
N ALA A 8 -24.96 -8.65 18.15
CA ALA A 8 -23.89 -9.42 17.54
C ALA A 8 -23.62 -8.82 16.16
N ALA A 9 -22.49 -8.15 16.02
CA ALA A 9 -21.97 -7.72 14.73
C ALA A 9 -21.80 -8.97 13.85
N VAL A 10 -22.68 -9.11 12.86
CA VAL A 10 -22.50 -10.07 11.79
C VAL A 10 -21.34 -9.53 10.95
N LEU A 11 -20.13 -10.02 11.27
CA LEU A 11 -18.96 -9.92 10.41
C LEU A 11 -19.37 -10.40 9.02
N ALA A 12 -19.60 -9.47 8.10
CA ALA A 12 -19.65 -9.78 6.69
C ALA A 12 -18.27 -10.33 6.34
N SER A 13 -18.19 -11.65 6.26
CA SER A 13 -17.05 -12.40 5.77
C SER A 13 -16.85 -12.09 4.28
N ALA A 14 -16.27 -10.93 3.99
CA ALA A 14 -15.47 -10.78 2.79
C ALA A 14 -14.17 -11.52 3.09
N ALA A 15 -14.21 -12.83 2.89
CA ALA A 15 -12.99 -13.60 2.76
C ALA A 15 -12.13 -12.85 1.74
N SER A 16 -10.96 -12.37 2.17
CA SER A 16 -9.79 -12.64 1.37
C SER A 16 -9.78 -14.16 1.25
N THR A 17 -10.48 -14.67 0.23
CA THR A 17 -10.15 -15.98 -0.28
C THR A 17 -8.67 -15.85 -0.54
N GLY A 18 -7.89 -16.55 0.28
CA GLY A 18 -6.47 -16.70 0.06
C GLY A 18 -6.32 -17.33 -1.31
N TRP A 19 -6.31 -16.49 -2.34
CA TRP A 19 -5.55 -16.77 -3.52
C TRP A 19 -4.11 -16.50 -3.09
N ALA A 20 -3.57 -17.41 -2.29
CA ALA A 20 -2.17 -17.76 -2.44
C ALA A 20 -2.06 -18.29 -3.87
N LEU A 21 -2.05 -17.37 -4.83
CA LEU A 21 -1.56 -17.64 -6.17
C LEU A 21 -0.11 -17.99 -5.93
N VAL A 22 0.17 -19.29 -5.95
CA VAL A 22 1.51 -19.80 -6.19
C VAL A 22 1.95 -19.14 -7.49
N LEU A 23 2.61 -17.99 -7.38
CA LEU A 23 3.26 -17.37 -8.52
C LEU A 23 4.36 -18.37 -8.90
N PRO A 24 4.32 -18.97 -10.10
CA PRO A 24 5.51 -19.62 -10.60
C PRO A 24 6.59 -18.54 -10.64
N ALA A 25 7.67 -18.74 -9.89
CA ALA A 25 8.80 -17.84 -9.91
C ALA A 25 9.25 -17.68 -11.37
N ALA A 26 9.04 -16.51 -11.96
CA ALA A 26 9.74 -16.13 -13.17
C ALA A 26 11.17 -15.78 -12.74
N ASP A 27 11.97 -16.81 -12.49
CA ASP A 27 13.34 -16.71 -12.01
C ASP A 27 14.24 -16.32 -13.20
N ALA A 28 14.19 -15.04 -13.56
CA ALA A 28 15.07 -14.48 -14.58
C ALA A 28 16.46 -14.09 -14.04
N ASN A 29 16.76 -14.37 -12.76
CA ASN A 29 18.08 -14.09 -12.21
C ASN A 29 18.81 -15.40 -11.86
N ARG A 30 19.84 -15.71 -12.65
CA ARG A 30 20.76 -16.84 -12.46
C ARG A 30 21.44 -16.73 -11.09
N GLY A 31 20.86 -17.30 -10.03
CA GLY A 31 21.49 -17.20 -8.71
C GLY A 31 20.79 -17.88 -7.53
N CYS A 32 19.55 -18.35 -7.68
CA CYS A 32 18.86 -18.98 -6.56
C CYS A 32 19.26 -20.45 -6.36
N SER A 33 20.31 -20.70 -5.56
CA SER A 33 20.77 -22.06 -5.26
C SER A 33 20.02 -22.72 -4.11
N ASN A 34 19.45 -21.93 -3.19
CA ASN A 34 18.75 -22.43 -1.99
C ASN A 34 17.40 -21.70 -1.81
N VAL A 35 16.36 -22.19 -2.51
CA VAL A 35 14.99 -21.72 -2.27
C VAL A 35 14.49 -22.31 -0.95
N SER A 36 14.01 -21.45 -0.07
CA SER A 36 13.26 -21.83 1.14
C SER A 36 11.77 -21.53 0.92
N HIS A 37 10.91 -22.19 1.68
CA HIS A 37 9.47 -21.95 1.63
C HIS A 37 8.95 -21.47 2.99
N ASP A 38 7.87 -20.69 3.01
CA ASP A 38 7.08 -20.53 4.23
C ASP A 38 6.12 -21.70 4.43
N VAL A 39 5.31 -21.64 5.49
CA VAL A 39 4.31 -22.66 5.82
C VAL A 39 3.17 -22.75 4.80
N LEU A 40 3.03 -21.76 3.91
CA LEU A 40 2.02 -21.73 2.83
C LEU A 40 2.62 -22.11 1.46
N GLY A 41 3.92 -22.41 1.41
CA GLY A 41 4.62 -22.83 0.19
C GLY A 41 5.18 -21.68 -0.65
N ASN A 42 5.12 -20.43 -0.19
CA ASN A 42 5.69 -19.30 -0.92
C ASN A 42 7.22 -19.40 -0.96
N SER A 43 7.81 -19.18 -2.13
CA SER A 43 9.25 -19.34 -2.35
C SER A 43 10.04 -18.10 -1.94
N PHE A 44 11.11 -18.29 -1.19
CA PHE A 44 12.04 -17.25 -0.74
C PHE A 44 13.47 -17.62 -1.13
N CYS A 45 14.17 -16.69 -1.77
CA CYS A 45 15.50 -16.89 -2.30
C CYS A 45 16.57 -16.23 -1.42
N ARG A 46 16.89 -14.96 -1.67
CA ARG A 46 17.90 -14.21 -0.93
C ARG A 46 17.28 -13.02 -0.23
N GLU A 47 17.80 -12.72 0.94
CA GLU A 47 17.58 -11.44 1.59
C GLU A 47 18.24 -10.33 0.77
N VAL A 48 17.53 -9.23 0.58
CA VAL A 48 18.01 -8.05 -0.17
C VAL A 48 17.65 -6.77 0.58
N GLU A 49 18.40 -5.72 0.30
CA GLU A 49 18.15 -4.35 0.79
C GLU A 49 17.51 -3.48 -0.29
N GLN A 50 17.44 -3.96 -1.54
CA GLN A 50 16.78 -3.27 -2.63
C GLN A 50 16.15 -4.23 -3.65
N ILE A 51 14.95 -3.89 -4.09
CA ILE A 51 14.29 -4.51 -5.24
C ILE A 51 13.90 -3.41 -6.23
N THR A 52 14.35 -3.53 -7.47
CA THR A 52 13.98 -2.63 -8.57
C THR A 52 13.14 -3.36 -9.61
N TYR A 53 12.00 -2.80 -9.93
CA TYR A 53 11.06 -3.28 -10.93
C TYR A 53 11.16 -2.46 -12.20
N THR A 54 11.21 -3.14 -13.34
CA THR A 54 11.24 -2.54 -14.68
C THR A 54 10.18 -3.19 -15.57
N GLY A 55 9.95 -2.66 -16.77
CA GLY A 55 8.97 -3.24 -17.72
C GLY A 55 7.51 -2.92 -17.36
N LEU A 56 7.30 -1.91 -16.51
CA LEU A 56 5.97 -1.42 -16.13
C LEU A 56 5.32 -0.57 -17.24
N ALA A 57 6.09 -0.01 -18.15
CA ALA A 57 5.59 0.76 -19.29
C ALA A 57 4.72 -0.13 -20.20
N HIS A 58 3.41 0.10 -20.19
CA HIS A 58 2.48 -0.50 -21.14
C HIS A 58 1.20 0.32 -21.23
N LYS A 59 0.55 0.23 -22.39
CA LYS A 59 -0.82 0.68 -22.58
C LYS A 59 -1.80 -0.43 -22.20
N GLY A 60 -2.94 -0.05 -21.67
CA GLY A 60 -4.01 -0.99 -21.37
C GLY A 60 -5.23 -0.28 -20.81
N SER A 61 -6.16 -1.07 -20.28
CA SER A 61 -7.34 -0.53 -19.62
C SER A 61 -7.77 -1.39 -18.44
N TYR A 62 -8.57 -0.78 -17.57
CA TYR A 62 -9.28 -1.47 -16.50
C TYR A 62 -10.72 -0.96 -16.42
N GLN A 63 -11.55 -1.67 -15.67
CA GLN A 63 -12.97 -1.33 -15.50
C GLN A 63 -13.15 -0.48 -14.23
N ALA A 64 -13.13 0.84 -14.39
CA ALA A 64 -13.37 1.80 -13.32
C ALA A 64 -14.85 1.78 -12.89
N VAL A 65 -15.11 1.79 -11.58
CA VAL A 65 -16.48 1.86 -11.05
C VAL A 65 -17.08 3.24 -11.33
N THR A 66 -18.35 3.29 -11.69
CA THR A 66 -19.09 4.53 -11.99
C THR A 66 -20.37 4.68 -11.16
N SER A 67 -20.90 3.60 -10.62
CA SER A 67 -22.04 3.61 -9.72
C SER A 67 -22.12 2.33 -8.89
N MET A 68 -22.76 2.42 -7.73
CA MET A 68 -23.09 1.30 -6.86
C MET A 68 -24.56 1.44 -6.45
N GLY A 69 -25.39 0.43 -6.74
CA GLY A 69 -26.81 0.40 -6.38
C GLY A 69 -27.09 -0.37 -5.09
N ASP A 70 -28.35 -0.72 -4.87
CA ASP A 70 -28.81 -1.38 -3.63
C ASP A 70 -28.66 -2.92 -3.64
N SER A 71 -28.04 -3.48 -4.67
CA SER A 71 -27.79 -4.93 -4.77
C SER A 71 -26.43 -5.23 -5.43
N ALA A 72 -25.88 -6.40 -5.13
CA ALA A 72 -24.51 -6.77 -5.48
C ALA A 72 -24.22 -6.82 -6.99
N ASP A 73 -25.27 -6.86 -7.82
CA ASP A 73 -25.15 -6.89 -9.29
C ASP A 73 -25.27 -5.50 -9.92
N GLN A 74 -25.57 -4.47 -9.12
CA GLN A 74 -25.66 -3.08 -9.57
C GLN A 74 -24.33 -2.35 -9.38
N CYS A 75 -23.28 -2.88 -9.98
CA CYS A 75 -21.96 -2.27 -10.04
C CYS A 75 -21.71 -1.69 -11.44
N GLY A 76 -21.96 -0.39 -11.61
CA GLY A 76 -21.68 0.32 -12.86
C GLY A 76 -20.18 0.41 -13.10
N ARG A 77 -19.76 0.15 -14.34
CA ARG A 77 -18.35 0.19 -14.75
C ARG A 77 -18.18 0.87 -16.10
N GLN A 78 -17.02 1.49 -16.30
CA GLN A 78 -16.58 2.01 -17.60
C GLN A 78 -15.11 1.63 -17.85
N SER A 79 -14.75 1.43 -19.12
CA SER A 79 -13.34 1.27 -19.50
C SER A 79 -12.60 2.56 -19.21
N LYS A 80 -11.49 2.46 -18.49
CA LYS A 80 -10.53 3.54 -18.30
C LYS A 80 -9.19 3.10 -18.87
N GLU A 81 -8.74 3.82 -19.89
CA GLU A 81 -7.48 3.57 -20.57
C GLU A 81 -6.32 4.24 -19.82
N TYR A 82 -5.15 3.61 -19.84
CA TYR A 82 -3.89 4.19 -19.39
C TYR A 82 -2.81 3.94 -20.44
N ASN A 83 -1.89 4.90 -20.54
CA ASN A 83 -0.71 4.82 -21.39
C ASN A 83 0.38 5.69 -20.76
N SER A 84 1.25 5.07 -19.98
CA SER A 84 2.24 5.78 -19.17
C SER A 84 3.52 4.95 -19.02
N SER A 85 4.60 5.58 -18.57
CA SER A 85 5.90 4.95 -18.38
C SER A 85 5.91 3.96 -17.21
N LEU A 86 4.95 4.06 -16.28
CA LEU A 86 4.78 3.11 -15.17
C LEU A 86 3.40 2.40 -15.19
N GLY A 87 2.73 2.37 -16.34
CA GLY A 87 1.40 1.76 -16.48
C GLY A 87 0.35 2.41 -15.57
N VAL A 88 -0.39 1.60 -14.81
CA VAL A 88 -1.39 2.11 -13.86
C VAL A 88 -0.79 2.83 -12.65
N PHE A 89 0.52 2.69 -12.41
CA PHE A 89 1.17 3.21 -11.20
C PHE A 89 1.56 4.69 -11.30
N GLU A 90 1.32 5.37 -12.42
CA GLU A 90 1.37 6.84 -12.48
C GLU A 90 0.08 7.49 -11.96
N GLU A 91 -1.02 6.75 -11.88
CA GLU A 91 -2.25 7.22 -11.27
C GLU A 91 -2.09 7.46 -9.77
N GLU A 92 -3.13 8.01 -9.16
CA GLU A 92 -3.19 8.23 -7.72
C GLU A 92 -3.08 6.91 -6.96
N LEU A 93 -2.08 6.82 -6.08
CA LEU A 93 -1.92 5.70 -5.16
C LEU A 93 -2.30 6.10 -3.74
N SER A 94 -2.91 5.18 -3.02
CA SER A 94 -3.14 5.26 -1.58
C SER A 94 -2.21 4.27 -0.90
N ILE A 95 -1.67 4.62 0.28
CA ILE A 95 -0.79 3.73 1.04
C ILE A 95 -1.60 2.99 2.08
N HIS A 96 -1.36 1.71 2.27
CA HIS A 96 -2.10 0.85 3.19
C HIS A 96 -1.14 0.14 4.11
N ILE A 97 -1.54 0.00 5.37
CA ILE A 97 -0.76 -0.64 6.41
C ILE A 97 -1.65 -1.63 7.15
N ARG A 98 -1.11 -2.83 7.38
CA ARG A 98 -1.70 -3.88 8.22
C ARG A 98 -0.76 -4.20 9.38
N GLY A 99 -1.31 -4.32 10.59
CA GLY A 99 -0.56 -4.70 11.79
C GLY A 99 -0.20 -6.20 11.86
N PRO A 100 0.76 -6.58 12.73
CA PRO A 100 1.46 -5.77 13.73
C PRO A 100 2.49 -4.81 13.13
N PHE A 101 2.26 -3.50 13.29
CA PHE A 101 3.04 -2.48 12.58
C PHE A 101 3.18 -1.22 13.43
N LYS A 102 4.34 -0.59 13.41
CA LYS A 102 4.54 0.73 14.01
C LYS A 102 5.07 1.70 12.97
N LEU A 103 4.29 2.73 12.65
CA LEU A 103 4.69 3.80 11.72
C LEU A 103 5.24 4.98 12.52
N ASN A 104 6.54 5.26 12.40
CA ASN A 104 7.17 6.39 13.06
C ASN A 104 7.08 7.66 12.22
N GLN A 105 7.41 7.56 10.92
CA GLN A 105 7.36 8.68 9.99
C GLN A 105 6.95 8.21 8.59
N MET A 106 6.26 9.09 7.87
CA MET A 106 5.97 8.92 6.44
C MET A 106 6.17 10.26 5.75
N ALA A 107 6.78 10.25 4.57
CA ALA A 107 6.92 11.43 3.73
C ALA A 107 6.65 11.10 2.27
N VAL A 108 5.98 12.00 1.56
CA VAL A 108 5.73 11.86 0.12
C VAL A 108 6.42 13.00 -0.60
N TYR A 109 7.10 12.71 -1.71
CA TYR A 109 7.80 13.68 -2.53
C TYR A 109 7.36 13.59 -3.98
N ASN A 110 7.23 14.74 -4.63
CA ASN A 110 7.06 14.83 -6.07
C ASN A 110 8.25 15.55 -6.70
N PHE A 111 8.64 15.13 -7.90
CA PHE A 111 9.68 15.82 -8.65
C PHE A 111 9.13 17.12 -9.27
N GLY A 112 9.78 18.24 -8.97
CA GLY A 112 9.52 19.53 -9.59
C GLY A 112 10.48 19.79 -10.74
N CYS A 113 9.96 19.99 -11.95
CA CYS A 113 10.79 20.35 -13.11
C CYS A 113 11.45 21.73 -12.96
N VAL A 114 10.92 22.59 -12.09
CA VAL A 114 11.53 23.88 -11.75
C VAL A 114 12.57 23.63 -10.66
N ASN A 115 13.85 23.81 -11.01
CA ASN A 115 15.05 23.54 -10.19
C ASN A 115 15.49 22.06 -10.07
N GLU A 116 14.82 21.12 -10.74
CA GLU A 116 15.18 19.68 -10.74
C GLU A 116 15.30 19.10 -9.32
N THR A 117 14.34 19.45 -8.45
CA THR A 117 14.32 19.07 -7.04
C THR A 117 13.07 18.27 -6.67
N TRP A 118 13.24 17.34 -5.75
CA TRP A 118 12.15 16.58 -5.15
C TRP A 118 11.61 17.35 -3.95
N HIS A 119 10.33 17.68 -3.94
CA HIS A 119 9.69 18.46 -2.87
C HIS A 119 8.78 17.60 -2.03
N ARG A 120 8.88 17.69 -0.70
CA ARG A 120 7.97 17.02 0.23
C ARG A 120 6.58 17.62 0.10
N VAL A 121 5.60 16.81 -0.31
CA VAL A 121 4.21 17.20 -0.51
C VAL A 121 3.29 16.74 0.61
N SER A 122 3.68 15.73 1.39
CA SER A 122 2.96 15.27 2.57
C SER A 122 3.93 14.71 3.60
N TYR A 123 3.58 14.81 4.88
CA TYR A 123 4.45 14.38 5.97
C TYR A 123 3.68 13.97 7.23
N TYR A 124 4.14 12.90 7.87
CA TYR A 124 3.67 12.44 9.17
C TYR A 124 4.87 12.14 10.07
N ASN A 125 4.76 12.52 11.35
CA ASN A 125 5.67 12.09 12.41
C ASN A 125 4.87 11.79 13.68
N ALA A 126 4.91 10.53 14.10
CA ALA A 126 4.20 10.01 15.26
C ALA A 126 4.62 10.71 16.56
N SER A 127 5.93 10.82 16.80
CA SER A 127 6.46 11.34 18.07
C SER A 127 6.14 12.82 18.30
N THR A 128 6.12 13.62 17.23
CA THR A 128 5.79 15.05 17.29
C THR A 128 4.32 15.33 17.01
N GLN A 129 3.53 14.29 16.70
CA GLN A 129 2.13 14.38 16.28
C GLN A 129 1.94 15.40 15.14
N GLU A 130 2.85 15.37 14.17
CA GLU A 130 2.77 16.21 12.96
C GLU A 130 2.06 15.44 11.85
N ALA A 131 1.09 16.09 11.21
CA ALA A 131 0.42 15.60 10.00
C ALA A 131 0.21 16.77 9.04
N ASP A 132 0.91 16.76 7.92
CA ASP A 132 0.85 17.77 6.87
C ASP A 132 0.39 17.14 5.56
N ASN A 133 -0.68 17.72 4.99
CA ASN A 133 -1.30 17.31 3.74
C ASN A 133 -1.51 15.79 3.59
N LEU A 134 -2.00 15.13 4.64
CA LEU A 134 -2.44 13.73 4.60
C LEU A 134 -3.63 13.48 5.51
N VAL A 135 -4.32 12.36 5.28
CA VAL A 135 -5.43 11.89 6.12
C VAL A 135 -5.34 10.38 6.30
N PHE A 136 -5.68 9.92 7.51
CA PHE A 136 -5.79 8.52 7.85
C PHE A 136 -7.24 8.06 7.73
N LEU A 137 -7.46 7.02 6.94
CA LEU A 137 -8.76 6.41 6.68
C LEU A 137 -8.68 4.90 6.89
N GLY A 138 -9.80 4.20 6.83
CA GLY A 138 -9.84 2.74 6.85
C GLY A 138 -11.21 2.20 6.49
N ASN A 139 -11.32 0.88 6.31
CA ASN A 139 -12.58 0.21 5.99
C ASN A 139 -13.44 0.01 7.25
N TYR A 140 -13.83 1.12 7.90
CA TYR A 140 -14.68 1.16 9.11
C TYR A 140 -15.97 1.96 8.91
N GLY A 141 -16.44 2.08 7.66
CA GLY A 141 -17.71 2.75 7.33
C GLY A 141 -18.87 2.38 8.28
N GLY A 142 -19.67 3.37 8.64
CA GLY A 142 -20.73 3.23 9.64
C GLY A 142 -20.27 3.38 11.10
N GLN A 143 -18.98 3.62 11.35
CA GLN A 143 -18.43 3.94 12.67
C GLN A 143 -18.03 5.43 12.71
N GLY A 144 -19.00 6.32 12.90
CA GLY A 144 -18.78 7.77 12.98
C GLY A 144 -18.70 8.47 11.61
N SER A 145 -18.08 7.85 10.62
CA SER A 145 -18.05 8.33 9.23
C SER A 145 -18.09 7.16 8.24
N GLY A 146 -18.22 7.46 6.95
CA GLY A 146 -18.44 6.44 5.93
C GLY A 146 -19.80 5.75 6.07
N GLU A 147 -19.99 4.68 5.31
CA GLU A 147 -21.23 3.91 5.25
C GLU A 147 -20.96 2.41 5.39
N PHE A 148 -21.92 1.72 5.97
CA PHE A 148 -21.97 0.26 5.98
C PHE A 148 -23.32 -0.21 5.46
N ASP A 149 -23.27 -1.23 4.61
CA ASP A 149 -24.43 -2.02 4.25
C ASP A 149 -23.99 -3.47 3.98
N PHE A 150 -24.95 -4.38 3.89
CA PHE A 150 -24.70 -5.80 3.67
C PHE A 150 -24.38 -6.16 2.21
N VAL A 151 -24.45 -5.21 1.29
CA VAL A 151 -24.20 -5.42 -0.15
C VAL A 151 -22.72 -5.19 -0.46
N TRP A 152 -22.18 -4.09 0.04
CA TRP A 152 -20.86 -3.56 -0.29
C TRP A 152 -19.90 -3.60 0.90
N GLY A 153 -20.39 -3.87 2.11
CA GLY A 153 -19.60 -3.90 3.34
C GLY A 153 -19.23 -2.50 3.81
N ASN A 154 -18.13 -2.40 4.57
CA ASN A 154 -17.60 -1.11 5.01
C ASN A 154 -17.06 -0.31 3.83
N SER A 155 -17.44 0.96 3.71
CA SER A 155 -16.70 1.94 2.91
C SER A 155 -15.45 2.42 3.65
N LEU A 156 -14.67 3.30 3.00
CA LEU A 156 -13.76 4.19 3.72
C LEU A 156 -14.50 5.00 4.78
N SER A 157 -13.79 5.29 5.87
CA SER A 157 -14.16 6.20 6.94
C SER A 157 -12.89 6.82 7.52
N TYR A 158 -13.01 7.92 8.27
CA TYR A 158 -11.95 8.31 9.20
C TYR A 158 -11.74 7.21 10.25
N ILE A 159 -10.53 7.14 10.79
CA ILE A 159 -10.16 6.21 11.87
C ILE A 159 -9.87 6.97 13.15
N ASN A 160 -10.04 6.30 14.28
CA ASN A 160 -9.52 6.80 15.56
C ASN A 160 -7.98 6.82 15.55
N ALA A 161 -7.39 7.58 16.46
CA ALA A 161 -5.93 7.73 16.58
C ALA A 161 -5.17 6.40 16.79
N ASP A 162 -5.84 5.36 17.29
CA ASP A 162 -5.27 4.02 17.47
C ASP A 162 -5.37 3.12 16.22
N ALA A 163 -6.03 3.59 15.14
CA ALA A 163 -6.34 2.84 13.92
C ALA A 163 -7.05 1.48 14.16
N THR A 164 -7.86 1.39 15.22
CA THR A 164 -8.57 0.17 15.61
C THR A 164 -10.05 0.19 15.28
N ALA A 165 -10.62 1.37 15.01
CA ALA A 165 -12.03 1.62 14.73
C ALA A 165 -12.21 2.90 13.89
N GLY A 166 -13.44 3.15 13.43
CA GLY A 166 -13.78 4.41 12.76
C GLY A 166 -13.96 5.59 13.72
N SER A 167 -13.89 6.81 13.18
CA SER A 167 -14.13 8.06 13.89
C SER A 167 -15.07 8.99 13.10
N GLU A 168 -15.65 9.98 13.79
CA GLU A 168 -16.54 10.99 13.17
C GLU A 168 -15.74 12.04 12.38
N THR A 169 -14.55 12.38 12.85
CA THR A 169 -13.68 13.41 12.26
C THR A 169 -12.27 12.88 12.04
N PRO A 170 -11.48 13.46 11.11
CA PRO A 170 -10.08 13.09 10.95
C PRO A 170 -9.31 13.19 12.27
N GLU A 171 -8.56 12.15 12.61
CA GLU A 171 -7.62 12.14 13.73
C GLU A 171 -6.20 11.91 13.21
N ILE A 172 -5.21 12.44 13.93
CA ILE A 172 -3.80 12.13 13.68
C ILE A 172 -3.52 10.77 14.31
N LEU A 173 -2.86 9.88 13.55
CA LEU A 173 -2.41 8.59 14.08
C LEU A 173 -1.51 8.81 15.30
N ALA A 174 -1.80 8.14 16.40
CA ALA A 174 -0.99 8.19 17.60
C ALA A 174 0.34 7.45 17.41
N ASP A 175 1.32 7.71 18.28
CA ASP A 175 2.54 6.90 18.36
C ASP A 175 2.23 5.54 19.02
N VAL A 176 1.61 4.66 18.23
CA VAL A 176 1.09 3.36 18.66
C VAL A 176 1.57 2.23 17.76
N GLU A 177 1.55 1.02 18.32
CA GLU A 177 1.64 -0.21 17.54
C GLU A 177 0.23 -0.63 17.09
N ILE A 178 0.07 -0.79 15.80
CA ILE A 178 -1.15 -1.21 15.12
C ILE A 178 -1.28 -2.73 15.33
N PRO A 179 -2.34 -3.25 15.96
CA PRO A 179 -2.46 -4.68 16.24
C PRO A 179 -2.64 -5.53 14.97
N SER A 180 -2.38 -6.84 15.07
CA SER A 180 -2.76 -7.81 14.04
C SER A 180 -4.19 -7.62 13.52
N ASN A 181 -4.34 -7.81 12.21
CA ASN A 181 -5.62 -7.72 11.50
C ASN A 181 -6.32 -6.34 11.63
N LYS A 182 -5.59 -5.30 12.06
CA LYS A 182 -6.01 -3.91 11.94
C LYS A 182 -5.32 -3.28 10.75
N GLU A 183 -6.11 -2.56 9.97
CA GLU A 183 -5.68 -1.94 8.73
C GLU A 183 -6.11 -0.49 8.68
N PHE A 184 -5.28 0.33 8.07
CA PHE A 184 -5.64 1.69 7.71
C PHE A 184 -4.96 2.09 6.39
N THR A 185 -5.45 3.18 5.83
CA THR A 185 -5.03 3.74 4.56
C THR A 185 -4.66 5.21 4.74
N VAL A 186 -3.61 5.66 4.06
CA VAL A 186 -3.18 7.05 4.00
C VAL A 186 -3.45 7.62 2.60
N PHE A 187 -4.15 8.74 2.56
CA PHE A 187 -4.38 9.57 1.38
C PHE A 187 -3.74 10.94 1.56
N SER A 188 -3.69 11.75 0.50
CA SER A 188 -3.35 13.16 0.64
C SER A 188 -4.44 13.91 1.41
N GLY A 189 -4.10 15.08 1.96
CA GLY A 189 -5.05 15.94 2.68
C GLY A 189 -6.05 16.66 1.77
N GLN A 190 -5.98 16.43 0.46
CA GLN A 190 -6.82 17.11 -0.53
C GLN A 190 -8.11 16.33 -0.78
N LYS A 191 -9.26 16.93 -0.44
CA LYS A 191 -10.56 16.35 -0.79
C LYS A 191 -10.79 16.35 -2.29
N CYS A 192 -11.48 15.31 -2.77
CA CYS A 192 -11.74 15.10 -4.19
C CYS A 192 -12.58 16.20 -4.83
N ASN A 193 -13.57 16.77 -4.13
CA ASN A 193 -14.46 17.83 -4.66
C ASN A 193 -14.96 17.57 -6.10
N GLY A 194 -15.27 16.31 -6.43
CA GLY A 194 -15.72 15.87 -7.76
C GLY A 194 -14.61 15.45 -8.76
N ALA A 195 -13.32 15.52 -8.42
CA ALA A 195 -12.20 15.25 -9.33
C ALA A 195 -11.70 13.79 -9.33
N CYS A 196 -12.05 12.97 -8.34
CA CYS A 196 -11.51 11.61 -8.15
C CYS A 196 -12.28 10.48 -8.87
N GLY A 197 -13.23 10.82 -9.74
CA GLY A 197 -14.19 9.84 -10.25
C GLY A 197 -15.19 9.38 -9.18
N PHE A 198 -15.77 8.20 -9.35
CA PHE A 198 -16.77 7.68 -8.43
C PHE A 198 -16.14 7.32 -7.07
N SER A 199 -16.75 7.82 -6.00
CA SER A 199 -16.47 7.40 -4.62
C SER A 199 -17.78 6.98 -4.00
N ARG A 200 -17.79 5.85 -3.28
CA ARG A 200 -19.00 5.36 -2.62
C ARG A 200 -19.50 6.36 -1.58
N VAL A 201 -18.59 7.00 -0.86
CA VAL A 201 -18.89 8.05 0.11
C VAL A 201 -18.05 9.28 -0.20
N GLU A 202 -18.67 10.31 -0.77
CA GLU A 202 -17.96 11.51 -1.23
C GLU A 202 -17.35 12.33 -0.07
N ASP A 203 -17.96 12.32 1.11
CA ASP A 203 -17.54 13.13 2.26
C ASP A 203 -16.16 12.75 2.82
N VAL A 204 -15.75 11.49 2.61
CA VAL A 204 -14.44 10.94 2.98
C VAL A 204 -13.57 10.63 1.75
N ALA A 205 -13.91 11.18 0.59
CA ALA A 205 -13.14 10.99 -0.63
C ALA A 205 -11.98 11.99 -0.72
N TYR A 206 -10.75 11.47 -0.70
CA TYR A 206 -9.51 12.23 -0.83
C TYR A 206 -8.71 11.78 -2.05
N HIS A 207 -7.90 12.70 -2.57
CA HIS A 207 -6.92 12.40 -3.62
C HIS A 207 -5.84 11.47 -3.08
N GLY A 208 -5.45 10.48 -3.87
CA GLY A 208 -4.23 9.73 -3.62
C GLY A 208 -2.99 10.51 -4.07
N PHE A 209 -1.85 9.85 -4.06
CA PHE A 209 -0.56 10.38 -4.48
C PHE A 209 -0.28 9.98 -5.92
N GLY A 210 -0.52 10.89 -6.85
CA GLY A 210 -0.36 10.67 -8.30
C GLY A 210 0.98 11.15 -8.86
N GLY A 211 1.18 10.92 -10.16
CA GLY A 211 2.35 11.37 -10.93
C GLY A 211 3.37 10.26 -11.14
N GLY A 212 4.09 10.34 -12.28
CA GLY A 212 5.09 9.34 -12.66
C GLY A 212 6.45 9.48 -11.95
N ASN A 213 6.73 10.63 -11.34
CA ASN A 213 7.94 10.87 -10.55
C ASN A 213 7.54 11.23 -9.13
N LYS A 214 7.37 10.21 -8.29
CA LYS A 214 6.97 10.33 -6.89
C LYS A 214 7.79 9.38 -6.01
N ALA A 215 8.05 9.77 -4.77
CA ALA A 215 8.74 8.93 -3.81
C ALA A 215 7.99 8.90 -2.47
N PHE A 216 7.93 7.74 -1.86
CA PHE A 216 7.43 7.54 -0.50
C PHE A 216 8.58 7.12 0.40
N LEU A 217 8.78 7.83 1.49
CA LEU A 217 9.74 7.47 2.52
C LEU A 217 8.99 7.03 3.77
N PHE A 218 9.44 5.95 4.39
CA PHE A 218 8.85 5.40 5.61
C PHE A 218 9.92 5.11 6.64
N ASP A 219 9.64 5.44 7.89
CA ASP A 219 10.33 4.95 9.08
C ASP A 219 9.34 4.09 9.84
N PHE A 220 9.59 2.78 9.93
CA PHE A 220 8.64 1.84 10.50
C PHE A 220 9.27 0.58 11.07
N GLN A 221 8.49 -0.13 11.89
CA GLN A 221 8.79 -1.47 12.40
C GLN A 221 7.61 -2.41 12.12
N MET A 222 7.90 -3.70 11.94
CA MET A 222 6.91 -4.77 11.83
C MET A 222 7.14 -5.77 12.97
N PRO A 223 6.82 -5.42 14.23
CA PRO A 223 7.12 -6.25 15.40
C PRO A 223 6.37 -7.58 15.36
N LEU A 224 6.92 -8.63 15.97
CA LEU A 224 6.21 -9.91 16.17
C LEU A 224 5.21 -9.75 17.32
N ASP A 225 3.95 -10.13 17.09
CA ASP A 225 2.94 -10.17 18.15
C ASP A 225 2.50 -11.59 18.53
N ASN A 226 2.98 -12.61 17.80
CA ASN A 226 2.72 -14.04 18.02
C ASN A 226 1.23 -14.40 18.09
N THR A 227 0.35 -13.57 17.55
CA THR A 227 -1.07 -13.88 17.49
C THR A 227 -1.35 -14.94 16.42
N THR A 228 -2.46 -15.67 16.57
CA THR A 228 -2.86 -16.73 15.63
C THR A 228 -4.25 -16.46 15.07
N GLY A 229 -4.51 -16.89 13.84
CA GLY A 229 -5.81 -16.75 13.19
C GLY A 229 -5.72 -15.94 11.89
N PHE A 230 -6.86 -15.36 11.49
CA PHE A 230 -6.96 -14.59 10.25
C PHE A 230 -6.09 -13.33 10.31
N ASN A 231 -5.18 -13.18 9.34
CA ASN A 231 -4.20 -12.09 9.25
C ASN A 231 -3.38 -11.85 10.54
N ALA A 232 -3.22 -12.88 11.36
CA ALA A 232 -2.53 -12.78 12.63
C ALA A 232 -1.02 -12.85 12.42
N ASP A 233 -0.30 -11.88 12.99
CA ASP A 233 1.15 -11.72 12.87
C ASP A 233 1.65 -11.67 11.41
N MET A 234 0.86 -11.03 10.53
CA MET A 234 1.10 -10.91 9.09
C MET A 234 1.07 -9.44 8.65
N PRO A 235 2.01 -8.60 9.12
CA PRO A 235 1.98 -7.18 8.79
C PRO A 235 2.30 -6.93 7.33
N ALA A 236 1.84 -5.79 6.84
CA ALA A 236 2.10 -5.38 5.47
C ALA A 236 2.09 -3.87 5.28
N LEU A 237 2.81 -3.43 4.25
CA LEU A 237 2.85 -2.09 3.69
C LEU A 237 2.68 -2.24 2.18
N TRP A 238 1.60 -1.69 1.63
CA TRP A 238 1.31 -1.75 0.20
C TRP A 238 0.71 -0.45 -0.33
N ALA A 239 0.64 -0.32 -1.65
CA ALA A 239 -0.01 0.77 -2.34
C ALA A 239 -1.12 0.25 -3.24
N LEU A 240 -2.30 0.88 -3.21
CA LEU A 240 -3.41 0.60 -4.12
C LEU A 240 -3.68 1.79 -5.01
N ASN A 241 -4.11 1.57 -6.25
CA ASN A 241 -4.83 2.59 -7.00
C ASN A 241 -5.95 3.16 -6.14
N ALA A 242 -5.99 4.47 -5.98
CA ALA A 242 -6.85 5.15 -5.02
C ALA A 242 -8.36 4.94 -5.29
N ASN A 243 -8.74 4.48 -6.48
CA ASN A 243 -10.12 4.09 -6.79
C ASN A 243 -10.56 2.81 -6.05
N ILE A 244 -9.64 1.92 -5.69
CA ILE A 244 -9.96 0.67 -4.98
C ILE A 244 -10.58 0.98 -3.61
N PRO A 245 -9.89 1.68 -2.70
CA PRO A 245 -10.47 2.05 -1.41
C PRO A 245 -11.64 3.03 -1.52
N ARG A 246 -11.65 3.98 -2.47
CA ARG A 246 -12.80 4.90 -2.66
C ARG A 246 -14.10 4.20 -3.05
N THR A 247 -14.03 2.96 -3.54
CA THR A 247 -15.19 2.14 -3.93
C THR A 247 -15.51 1.11 -2.84
N ALA A 248 -15.16 -0.16 -3.07
CA ALA A 248 -15.30 -1.22 -2.09
C ALA A 248 -14.10 -2.18 -2.20
N GLN A 249 -13.02 -1.86 -1.47
CA GLN A 249 -11.71 -2.52 -1.53
C GLN A 249 -11.79 -4.05 -1.47
N TYR A 250 -12.60 -4.58 -0.55
CA TYR A 250 -12.77 -6.02 -0.31
C TYR A 250 -14.04 -6.60 -0.95
N ASN A 251 -14.53 -5.98 -2.02
CA ASN A 251 -15.72 -6.42 -2.75
C ASN A 251 -15.43 -6.58 -4.25
N LYS A 252 -16.23 -7.39 -4.94
CA LYS A 252 -16.18 -7.53 -6.40
C LYS A 252 -16.47 -6.22 -7.13
N CYS A 253 -17.13 -5.23 -6.53
CA CYS A 253 -17.32 -3.90 -7.12
C CYS A 253 -16.12 -2.99 -6.87
N SER A 254 -14.98 -3.41 -7.42
CA SER A 254 -13.70 -2.72 -7.38
C SER A 254 -12.98 -2.92 -8.72
N CYS A 255 -12.04 -2.03 -9.05
CA CYS A 255 -11.18 -2.20 -10.22
C CYS A 255 -10.01 -3.17 -9.99
N TRP A 256 -9.84 -3.68 -8.77
CA TRP A 256 -8.80 -4.66 -8.44
C TRP A 256 -9.00 -5.99 -9.21
N PRO A 257 -7.92 -6.67 -9.64
CA PRO A 257 -6.52 -6.27 -9.52
C PRO A 257 -6.02 -5.36 -10.66
N THR A 258 -6.81 -5.20 -11.73
CA THR A 258 -6.28 -4.67 -13.00
C THR A 258 -5.92 -3.18 -12.96
N CYS A 259 -6.48 -2.41 -12.03
CA CYS A 259 -6.11 -1.01 -11.82
C CYS A 259 -4.85 -0.80 -10.96
N GLY A 260 -4.28 -1.85 -10.36
CA GLY A 260 -2.96 -1.79 -9.73
C GLY A 260 -2.96 -1.86 -8.22
N GLU A 261 -2.10 -2.74 -7.72
CA GLU A 261 -1.64 -2.90 -6.35
C GLU A 261 -0.14 -3.20 -6.38
N PHE A 262 0.58 -2.64 -5.40
CA PHE A 262 2.00 -2.87 -5.21
C PHE A 262 2.30 -3.15 -3.75
N ASP A 263 2.62 -4.41 -3.45
CA ASP A 263 3.07 -4.84 -2.14
C ASP A 263 4.54 -4.45 -1.98
N ILE A 264 4.82 -3.59 -1.00
CA ILE A 264 6.15 -3.04 -0.76
C ILE A 264 6.88 -3.97 0.21
N TYR A 265 6.25 -4.23 1.37
CA TYR A 265 6.66 -5.24 2.34
C TYR A 265 5.42 -6.02 2.75
N GLU A 266 5.33 -7.31 2.42
CA GLU A 266 4.23 -8.17 2.84
C GLU A 266 4.71 -9.47 3.48
N VAL A 267 4.32 -9.70 4.73
CA VAL A 267 4.49 -10.99 5.39
C VAL A 267 3.34 -11.92 4.96
N LEU A 268 3.67 -12.97 4.21
CA LEU A 268 2.69 -13.89 3.60
C LEU A 268 2.21 -15.00 4.53
N ALA A 269 2.88 -15.24 5.65
CA ALA A 269 2.49 -16.24 6.63
C ALA A 269 2.72 -15.75 8.06
N SER A 270 1.84 -16.17 8.97
CA SER A 270 1.87 -15.78 10.38
C SER A 270 3.24 -15.99 11.01
N GLY A 271 3.80 -14.92 11.57
CA GLY A 271 5.10 -14.93 12.26
C GLY A 271 6.32 -15.08 11.34
N ASP A 272 6.16 -15.06 10.01
CA ASP A 272 7.31 -15.13 9.11
C ASP A 272 8.19 -13.87 9.26
N SER A 273 9.49 -14.07 9.15
CA SER A 273 10.51 -13.02 9.26
C SER A 273 10.91 -12.44 7.90
N ARG A 274 10.21 -12.80 6.82
CA ARG A 274 10.52 -12.41 5.45
C ARG A 274 9.34 -11.69 4.82
N CYS A 275 9.61 -10.58 4.16
CA CYS A 275 8.64 -9.75 3.47
C CYS A 275 8.80 -9.86 1.95
N LYS A 276 7.70 -10.14 1.26
CA LYS A 276 7.61 -10.09 -0.20
C LYS A 276 7.31 -8.70 -0.71
N SER A 277 7.71 -8.48 -1.95
CA SER A 277 7.27 -7.34 -2.75
C SER A 277 6.78 -7.82 -4.10
N THR A 278 5.59 -7.38 -4.50
CA THR A 278 4.87 -7.93 -5.65
C THR A 278 4.02 -6.86 -6.31
N PHE A 279 3.95 -6.89 -7.64
CA PHE A 279 2.97 -6.13 -8.41
C PHE A 279 1.76 -6.97 -8.77
N HIS A 280 0.59 -6.41 -8.50
CA HIS A 280 -0.70 -6.93 -8.90
C HIS A 280 -1.36 -5.93 -9.86
N ALA A 281 -1.28 -6.21 -11.16
CA ALA A 281 -1.96 -5.43 -12.19
C ALA A 281 -2.36 -6.35 -13.35
N ALA A 282 -2.70 -5.76 -14.51
CA ALA A 282 -2.87 -6.53 -15.75
C ALA A 282 -1.62 -7.38 -16.06
N ARG A 283 -0.43 -6.82 -15.81
CA ARG A 283 0.84 -7.54 -15.72
C ARG A 283 1.24 -7.63 -14.25
N ARG A 284 1.48 -8.85 -13.77
CA ARG A 284 1.78 -9.13 -12.36
C ARG A 284 3.12 -9.81 -12.24
N GLY A 285 3.80 -9.60 -11.12
CA GLY A 285 5.07 -10.25 -10.89
C GLY A 285 5.81 -9.75 -9.66
N GLY A 286 6.67 -10.62 -9.17
CA GLY A 286 7.51 -10.39 -8.00
C GLY A 286 8.71 -11.32 -8.07
N THR A 287 9.81 -10.91 -7.42
CA THR A 287 11.00 -11.75 -7.27
C THR A 287 10.82 -12.75 -6.12
N SER A 288 11.56 -13.86 -6.18
CA SER A 288 11.68 -14.75 -5.02
C SER A 288 12.62 -14.18 -3.94
N ASP A 289 13.43 -13.16 -4.25
CA ASP A 289 14.17 -12.39 -3.24
C ASP A 289 13.20 -11.66 -2.28
N TYR A 290 13.66 -11.33 -1.08
CA TYR A 290 12.82 -10.81 0.00
C TYR A 290 13.54 -9.77 0.85
N PHE A 291 12.78 -8.91 1.51
CA PHE A 291 13.32 -8.06 2.58
C PHE A 291 13.18 -8.78 3.91
N ALA A 292 14.18 -8.67 4.80
CA ALA A 292 13.98 -9.09 6.18
C ALA A 292 12.87 -8.24 6.82
N ARG A 293 11.96 -8.90 7.55
CA ARG A 293 10.95 -8.21 8.36
C ARG A 293 11.67 -7.40 9.45
N PRO A 294 11.43 -6.09 9.57
CA PRO A 294 12.03 -5.27 10.63
C PRO A 294 11.33 -5.54 11.97
N SER A 295 11.56 -6.72 12.56
CA SER A 295 10.88 -7.15 13.78
C SER A 295 11.53 -6.61 15.06
N GLY A 296 12.85 -6.41 15.04
CA GLY A 296 13.61 -6.00 16.23
C GLY A 296 13.83 -4.48 16.39
N HIS A 297 13.86 -3.73 15.28
CA HIS A 297 14.06 -2.28 15.28
C HIS A 297 13.45 -1.66 14.02
N ALA A 298 13.18 -0.36 14.08
CA ALA A 298 12.66 0.37 12.94
C ALA A 298 13.72 0.53 11.85
N ILE A 299 13.29 0.47 10.60
CA ILE A 299 14.11 0.74 9.41
C ILE A 299 13.55 1.93 8.66
N LYS A 300 14.39 2.56 7.82
CA LYS A 300 13.96 3.56 6.86
C LYS A 300 14.03 3.00 5.45
N ILE A 301 13.00 3.27 4.64
CA ILE A 301 12.99 2.88 3.24
C ILE A 301 12.60 4.07 2.34
N ALA A 302 13.06 4.02 1.09
CA ALA A 302 12.52 4.82 -0.01
C ALA A 302 11.82 3.89 -1.02
N VAL A 303 10.62 4.28 -1.43
CA VAL A 303 9.88 3.71 -2.56
C VAL A 303 9.80 4.75 -3.65
N VAL A 304 10.62 4.62 -4.69
CA VAL A 304 10.75 5.61 -5.75
C VAL A 304 10.08 5.12 -7.02
N PHE A 305 9.08 5.86 -7.48
CA PHE A 305 8.49 5.72 -8.80
C PHE A 305 9.16 6.75 -9.71
N SER A 306 9.82 6.28 -10.77
CA SER A 306 10.54 7.14 -11.72
C SER A 306 10.12 6.82 -13.15
N ALA A 307 9.28 7.69 -13.72
CA ALA A 307 8.92 7.64 -15.13
C ALA A 307 10.14 7.90 -16.03
N LYS A 308 11.09 8.73 -15.57
CA LYS A 308 12.38 8.98 -16.26
C LYS A 308 13.18 7.68 -16.43
N ALA A 309 13.22 6.83 -15.40
CA ALA A 309 13.94 5.57 -15.42
C ALA A 309 13.07 4.35 -15.84
N GLU A 310 11.77 4.57 -16.08
CA GLU A 310 10.76 3.51 -16.28
C GLU A 310 10.84 2.39 -15.23
N ALA A 311 11.05 2.80 -13.98
CA ALA A 311 11.34 1.89 -12.88
C ALA A 311 10.63 2.30 -11.58
N VAL A 312 10.36 1.28 -10.76
CA VAL A 312 9.95 1.44 -9.36
C VAL A 312 10.97 0.73 -8.49
N SER A 313 11.53 1.40 -7.49
CA SER A 313 12.51 0.80 -6.58
C SER A 313 12.06 0.91 -5.13
N VAL A 314 12.24 -0.18 -4.38
CA VAL A 314 12.10 -0.22 -2.92
C VAL A 314 13.49 -0.44 -2.36
N ARG A 315 13.97 0.47 -1.52
CA ARG A 315 15.33 0.45 -0.99
C ARG A 315 15.35 0.77 0.50
N VAL A 316 16.10 -0.02 1.27
CA VAL A 316 16.48 0.30 2.65
C VAL A 316 17.52 1.44 2.64
N LEU A 317 17.27 2.45 3.46
CA LEU A 317 18.09 3.65 3.61
C LEU A 317 18.94 3.59 4.87
N ASP A 318 19.96 4.45 4.92
CA ASP A 318 20.71 4.68 6.15
C ASP A 318 19.78 5.20 7.25
N TYR A 319 19.97 4.68 8.47
CA TYR A 319 19.10 4.97 9.61
C TYR A 319 19.05 6.46 9.99
N ASP A 320 20.12 7.22 9.71
CA ASP A 320 20.21 8.65 9.96
C ASP A 320 19.58 9.52 8.86
N THR A 321 19.04 8.92 7.79
CA THR A 321 18.35 9.65 6.72
C THR A 321 17.24 10.53 7.30
N VAL A 322 17.31 11.83 7.02
CA VAL A 322 16.31 12.82 7.48
C VAL A 322 15.28 13.06 6.38
N PHE A 323 13.99 12.98 6.72
CA PHE A 323 12.89 13.27 5.79
C PHE A 323 12.69 14.79 5.64
N GLY A 324 13.68 15.46 5.05
CA GLY A 324 13.70 16.91 4.89
C GLY A 324 12.62 17.44 3.93
N HIS A 325 12.54 18.77 3.78
CA HIS A 325 11.56 19.38 2.87
C HIS A 325 11.84 19.13 1.39
N HIS A 326 13.08 18.80 1.03
CA HIS A 326 13.48 18.56 -0.34
C HIS A 326 14.69 17.63 -0.44
N PHE A 327 14.84 16.99 -1.59
CA PHE A 327 16.03 16.25 -2.01
C PHE A 327 16.50 16.68 -3.39
N THR A 328 17.79 16.53 -3.65
CA THR A 328 18.35 16.71 -5.01
C THR A 328 18.01 15.51 -5.89
N ASP A 329 17.95 15.69 -7.21
CA ASP A 329 17.77 14.56 -8.14
C ASP A 329 18.86 13.50 -7.94
N ALA A 330 20.12 13.92 -7.74
CA ALA A 330 21.23 13.01 -7.48
C ALA A 330 21.04 12.13 -6.22
N THR A 331 20.39 12.65 -5.18
CA THR A 331 20.07 11.86 -3.98
C THR A 331 19.08 10.75 -4.32
N VAL A 332 18.03 11.08 -5.07
CA VAL A 332 16.96 10.12 -5.42
C VAL A 332 17.42 9.14 -6.49
N ASP A 333 18.19 9.60 -7.49
CA ASP A 333 18.87 8.75 -8.46
C ASP A 333 19.80 7.77 -7.76
N GLY A 334 20.51 8.21 -6.72
CA GLY A 334 21.30 7.33 -5.85
C GLY A 334 20.46 6.20 -5.25
N TRP A 335 19.24 6.47 -4.79
CA TRP A 335 18.32 5.44 -4.28
C TRP A 335 17.88 4.45 -5.36
N LEU A 336 17.66 4.90 -6.60
CA LEU A 336 17.30 4.06 -7.74
C LEU A 336 18.46 3.15 -8.20
N GLU A 337 19.68 3.68 -8.27
CA GLU A 337 20.87 2.95 -8.73
C GLU A 337 21.30 1.86 -7.77
N GLY A 338 21.12 2.09 -6.48
CA GLY A 338 21.48 1.15 -5.43
C GLY A 338 22.95 1.19 -5.01
N PRO A 339 23.35 0.34 -4.06
CA PRO A 339 24.75 0.20 -3.67
C PRO A 339 25.62 -0.34 -4.82
N VAL A 340 26.90 0.04 -4.81
CA VAL A 340 27.90 -0.49 -5.76
C VAL A 340 28.05 -2.01 -5.58
N ASP A 341 27.99 -2.49 -4.33
CA ASP A 341 27.88 -3.91 -4.03
C ASP A 341 26.46 -4.40 -4.33
N ARG A 342 26.33 -5.17 -5.41
CA ARG A 342 25.04 -5.67 -5.90
C ARG A 342 24.62 -6.99 -5.25
N THR A 343 25.34 -7.50 -4.26
CA THR A 343 25.01 -8.77 -3.60
C THR A 343 23.65 -8.74 -2.90
N ALA A 344 23.26 -7.58 -2.37
CA ALA A 344 21.98 -7.32 -1.70
C ALA A 344 20.95 -6.60 -2.60
N VAL A 345 21.11 -6.63 -3.92
CA VAL A 345 20.21 -5.97 -4.88
C VAL A 345 19.51 -7.02 -5.76
N SER A 346 18.21 -6.83 -5.95
CA SER A 346 17.38 -7.59 -6.88
C SER A 346 16.83 -6.67 -7.97
N THR A 347 16.78 -7.18 -9.20
CA THR A 347 16.07 -6.52 -10.30
C THR A 347 15.08 -7.51 -10.89
N PHE A 348 13.83 -7.10 -10.97
CA PHE A 348 12.76 -7.87 -11.56
C PHE A 348 12.18 -7.11 -12.76
N ARG A 349 12.03 -7.79 -13.89
CA ARG A 349 11.33 -7.23 -15.04
C ARG A 349 9.93 -7.80 -15.07
N VAL A 350 8.92 -6.94 -14.94
CA VAL A 350 7.52 -7.32 -15.13
C VAL A 350 7.33 -7.64 -16.61
N THR A 351 7.07 -8.90 -16.92
CA THR A 351 6.79 -9.39 -18.27
C THR A 351 5.32 -9.73 -18.43
N GLU A 352 4.88 -9.94 -19.67
CA GLU A 352 3.49 -10.28 -20.04
C GLU A 352 2.97 -11.55 -19.38
#